data_AF-A0A1Z5KHW0-F1
#
_entry.id   AF-A0A1Z5KHW0-F1
#
_cell.length_a   1.000
_cell.length_b   1.000
_cell.length_c   1.000
_cell.angle_alpha   90.00
_cell.angle_beta   90.00
_cell.angle_gamma   90.00
#
_symmetry.space_group_name_H-M   'P 1'
#
loop_
_entity.id
_entity.type
_entity.pdbx_description
1 polymer ?
#
loop_
_entity_poly.entity_id
_entity_poly.type
_entity_poly.pdbx_seq_one_letter_code
_entity_poly.pdbx_strand_id
1 'polypeptide(L)'
;MYYFLEDQDWTREITTSKGEKSSHLSISPIFPIDKANNRAASFGILHNNQSKKHIYKQLQMFRTALVGFLALATASADQSLYSRQLLTIDGTYSSNEVANVASLPMYTAGNSKKSVIGNAYYELDCASSTMCVSVVLNKGYKLEQTLDNIWVKDANHPTASNLKYETKSFSYFKDGTQGWEACFVLPASESGDRLLEFHSNYDKGETMSTGKLAQGAGKAINLCPAKVSGTEAAPTEPELPTEPEPSEPEPTEPKDTPLSPGNTEGTGVTPSTPREGGSFGDPHVKTWTGHVFDFHGACDIVLAHVPAFNNEQGLDLHVRMTMRDDWSYISEAALKIGNDVLQVGTNAEYYLNGVKSAALPLTVGGFAVKVVHKTEKTHRFDIDLKEQGKIRIKVYNEFLGVNFQKAGSDFQHATGIMGEFETGALLSRNGQVVADTNVYGQEWQVHDDELQLFQEKKGPQYPQACEMPVPKELSQRRLAESMVSFEDAAKACADWDMESKEACIYDVMATGDLEMAQGGAM
;
A
#
# COMPACT_ATOMS: atom_id res chain seq x y z
N MET A 1 -10.47 69.04 25.72
CA MET A 1 -11.79 69.55 26.10
C MET A 1 -12.70 68.32 26.11
N TYR A 2 -12.95 67.82 27.33
CA TYR A 2 -14.05 66.95 27.83
C TYR A 2 -14.55 65.74 27.00
N TYR A 3 -14.78 64.51 27.49
CA TYR A 3 -14.44 63.71 28.70
C TYR A 3 -14.72 62.22 28.38
N PHE A 4 -14.13 61.33 29.20
CA PHE A 4 -14.34 59.88 29.35
C PHE A 4 -15.73 59.49 29.92
N LEU A 5 -16.05 58.17 29.91
CA LEU A 5 -16.55 57.28 31.01
C LEU A 5 -17.29 56.06 30.37
N GLU A 6 -16.86 54.80 30.51
CA GLU A 6 -16.79 53.85 31.67
C GLU A 6 -18.05 52.98 31.91
N ASP A 7 -17.80 51.67 31.95
CA ASP A 7 -18.34 50.55 32.77
C ASP A 7 -19.84 50.30 32.97
N GLN A 8 -20.25 49.01 32.94
CA GLN A 8 -20.46 48.19 34.15
C GLN A 8 -21.13 46.82 33.86
N ASP A 9 -20.57 45.83 34.56
CA ASP A 9 -21.02 44.49 34.93
C ASP A 9 -22.52 44.15 35.04
N TRP A 10 -22.82 42.86 34.85
CA TRP A 10 -23.85 42.17 35.64
C TRP A 10 -23.35 40.80 36.15
N THR A 11 -23.29 40.68 37.48
CA THR A 11 -22.96 39.48 38.27
C THR A 11 -24.21 38.93 38.97
N ARG A 12 -24.26 37.58 39.12
CA ARG A 12 -24.81 36.75 40.25
C ARG A 12 -26.30 36.93 40.65
N GLU A 13 -27.01 36.03 41.34
CA GLU A 13 -27.00 34.63 41.81
C GLU A 13 -28.40 34.42 42.47
N ILE A 14 -28.96 33.20 42.42
CA ILE A 14 -29.59 32.45 43.55
C ILE A 14 -30.74 33.14 44.35
N THR A 15 -31.99 32.66 44.54
CA THR A 15 -32.44 31.47 45.32
C THR A 15 -33.99 31.44 45.48
N THR A 16 -34.51 30.25 45.82
CA THR A 16 -35.59 29.91 46.80
C THR A 16 -37.10 29.94 46.52
N SER A 17 -37.67 28.71 46.52
CA SER A 17 -38.52 28.12 47.59
C SER A 17 -40.04 27.93 47.39
N LYS A 18 -40.48 26.76 47.90
CA LYS A 18 -41.68 26.40 48.69
C LYS A 18 -42.58 25.33 48.07
N GLY A 19 -42.75 24.25 48.84
CA GLY A 19 -43.78 23.22 48.63
C GLY A 19 -44.96 23.38 49.60
N GLU A 20 -46.04 22.61 49.35
CA GLU A 20 -46.75 21.68 50.26
C GLU A 20 -48.21 21.42 49.85
N LYS A 21 -48.64 20.15 50.02
CA LYS A 21 -50.00 19.62 50.34
C LYS A 21 -51.07 19.62 49.21
N SER A 22 -52.03 18.69 49.07
CA SER A 22 -52.49 17.47 49.80
C SER A 22 -53.74 16.89 49.09
N SER A 23 -54.01 15.58 49.28
CA SER A 23 -55.31 14.83 49.19
C SER A 23 -55.83 14.45 47.78
N HIS A 24 -56.49 13.31 47.48
CA HIS A 24 -57.38 12.37 48.22
C HIS A 24 -57.57 11.03 47.45
N LEU A 25 -57.87 9.92 48.18
CA LEU A 25 -58.75 8.73 47.91
C LEU A 25 -58.75 7.99 46.53
N SER A 26 -59.07 6.70 46.35
CA SER A 26 -59.07 5.43 47.11
C SER A 26 -59.58 4.29 46.17
N ILE A 27 -59.07 3.07 46.37
CA ILE A 27 -59.73 1.73 46.21
C ILE A 27 -59.72 1.03 44.82
N SER A 28 -59.04 -0.13 44.85
CA SER A 28 -58.92 -1.29 43.92
C SER A 28 -60.23 -2.14 43.88
N PRO A 29 -60.33 -3.45 43.47
CA PRO A 29 -59.33 -4.53 43.22
C PRO A 29 -59.60 -5.34 41.92
N ILE A 30 -58.82 -6.37 41.51
CA ILE A 30 -58.91 -7.78 41.95
C ILE A 30 -57.75 -8.61 41.30
N PHE A 31 -57.12 -9.42 42.17
CA PHE A 31 -56.09 -10.47 42.02
C PHE A 31 -56.71 -11.84 41.57
N PRO A 32 -55.98 -12.98 41.28
CA PRO A 32 -54.85 -13.60 42.02
C PRO A 32 -53.71 -14.23 41.15
N ILE A 33 -52.45 -14.45 41.59
CA ILE A 33 -51.82 -15.20 42.73
C ILE A 33 -52.00 -16.74 42.55
N ASP A 34 -50.99 -17.63 42.58
CA ASP A 34 -50.00 -18.02 43.63
C ASP A 34 -48.78 -18.75 42.97
N LYS A 35 -47.50 -18.52 43.34
CA LYS A 35 -46.67 -18.99 44.49
C LYS A 35 -46.18 -20.45 44.47
N ALA A 36 -44.88 -20.63 44.76
CA ALA A 36 -44.31 -21.33 45.95
C ALA A 36 -42.76 -21.49 45.80
N ASN A 37 -41.94 -20.88 46.68
CA ASN A 37 -41.24 -21.45 47.88
C ASN A 37 -40.07 -22.42 47.55
N ASN A 38 -38.93 -22.51 48.26
CA ASN A 38 -38.39 -21.87 49.46
C ASN A 38 -36.87 -22.17 49.62
N ARG A 39 -36.24 -21.33 50.45
CA ARG A 39 -34.93 -21.29 51.14
C ARG A 39 -34.01 -22.53 51.34
N ALA A 40 -32.72 -22.27 51.11
CA ALA A 40 -31.51 -22.41 51.96
C ALA A 40 -31.31 -23.54 53.00
N ALA A 41 -30.15 -24.20 52.96
CA ALA A 41 -29.26 -24.47 54.12
C ALA A 41 -27.88 -25.02 53.67
N SER A 42 -26.81 -24.52 54.30
CA SER A 42 -25.44 -25.04 54.25
C SER A 42 -25.22 -26.12 55.31
N PHE A 43 -24.41 -27.15 55.04
CA PHE A 43 -23.44 -27.78 55.98
C PHE A 43 -22.58 -28.82 55.23
N GLY A 44 -21.29 -28.89 55.56
CA GLY A 44 -20.29 -29.62 54.79
C GLY A 44 -19.89 -31.01 55.33
N ILE A 45 -18.79 -31.47 54.72
CA ILE A 45 -17.84 -32.55 55.06
C ILE A 45 -18.27 -33.99 54.70
N LEU A 46 -17.62 -34.57 53.68
CA LEU A 46 -16.62 -35.65 53.80
C LEU A 46 -16.07 -36.09 52.44
N HIS A 47 -14.75 -36.30 52.40
CA HIS A 47 -13.97 -36.87 51.30
C HIS A 47 -14.53 -38.21 50.82
N ASN A 48 -14.47 -38.47 49.50
CA ASN A 48 -13.81 -39.69 49.02
C ASN A 48 -13.33 -39.57 47.56
N ASN A 49 -12.09 -39.99 47.36
CA ASN A 49 -11.40 -40.18 46.08
C ASN A 49 -12.04 -41.34 45.30
N GLN A 50 -12.36 -41.11 44.02
CA GLN A 50 -12.16 -42.02 42.88
C GLN A 50 -13.14 -41.68 41.75
N SER A 51 -12.69 -40.92 40.74
CA SER A 51 -13.15 -40.98 39.34
C SER A 51 -12.49 -39.89 38.47
N LYS A 52 -11.15 -39.79 38.52
CA LYS A 52 -10.36 -38.97 37.58
C LYS A 52 -9.28 -39.81 36.90
N LYS A 53 -9.70 -40.92 36.30
CA LYS A 53 -8.90 -41.77 35.40
C LYS A 53 -9.84 -42.54 34.46
N HIS A 54 -10.50 -41.87 33.50
CA HIS A 54 -11.12 -42.60 32.36
C HIS A 54 -11.53 -41.78 31.12
N ILE A 55 -10.99 -40.58 30.86
CA ILE A 55 -11.24 -39.87 29.59
C ILE A 55 -9.97 -39.11 29.16
N TYR A 56 -8.88 -39.85 28.93
CA TYR A 56 -7.65 -39.37 28.26
C TYR A 56 -6.94 -40.53 27.54
N LYS A 57 -7.72 -41.42 26.91
CA LYS A 57 -7.19 -42.62 26.24
C LYS A 57 -8.09 -43.12 25.11
N GLN A 58 -8.52 -42.21 24.24
CA GLN A 58 -9.33 -42.50 23.03
C GLN A 58 -8.99 -41.52 21.89
N LEU A 59 -7.71 -41.18 21.69
CA LEU A 59 -7.26 -40.51 20.47
C LEU A 59 -5.76 -40.73 20.23
N GLN A 60 -5.36 -42.00 20.07
CA GLN A 60 -4.08 -42.39 19.49
C GLN A 60 -4.16 -43.89 19.20
N MET A 61 -3.75 -44.27 17.98
CA MET A 61 -3.73 -45.63 17.39
C MET A 61 -4.90 -45.97 16.45
N PHE A 62 -4.85 -45.44 15.23
CA PHE A 62 -4.91 -46.30 14.03
C PHE A 62 -3.87 -45.81 13.02
N ARG A 63 -2.96 -46.73 12.68
CA ARG A 63 -1.77 -46.57 11.85
C ARG A 63 -2.11 -46.76 10.37
N THR A 64 -1.47 -45.95 9.55
CA THR A 64 -0.58 -46.35 8.43
C THR A 64 -0.70 -47.79 7.91
N ALA A 65 -1.10 -47.95 6.63
CA ALA A 65 -0.33 -48.64 5.58
C ALA A 65 -1.15 -48.82 4.29
N LEU A 66 -0.94 -47.93 3.30
CA LEU A 66 -0.76 -48.35 1.91
C LEU A 66 0.27 -47.41 1.28
N VAL A 67 1.44 -47.98 1.01
CA VAL A 67 2.58 -47.37 0.32
C VAL A 67 2.42 -47.62 -1.17
N GLY A 68 2.70 -46.63 -2.02
CA GLY A 68 3.04 -46.88 -3.42
C GLY A 68 2.76 -45.71 -4.36
N PHE A 69 3.84 -45.04 -4.81
CA PHE A 69 3.94 -44.02 -5.86
C PHE A 69 3.48 -42.58 -5.53
N LEU A 70 4.41 -41.71 -5.14
CA LEU A 70 5.10 -40.82 -6.10
C LEU A 70 6.35 -40.19 -5.45
N ALA A 71 7.34 -39.97 -6.29
CA ALA A 71 8.75 -39.82 -5.96
C ALA A 71 9.15 -38.48 -5.31
N LEU A 72 10.33 -38.53 -4.66
CA LEU A 72 11.17 -37.40 -4.30
C LEU A 72 11.32 -36.40 -5.45
N ALA A 73 11.18 -35.12 -5.14
CA ALA A 73 11.93 -34.05 -5.77
C ALA A 73 12.17 -32.95 -4.71
N THR A 74 13.31 -33.05 -4.02
CA THR A 74 13.95 -31.88 -3.43
C THR A 74 14.53 -31.06 -4.58
N ALA A 75 13.86 -30.00 -5.00
CA ALA A 75 14.44 -29.01 -5.89
C ALA A 75 15.03 -27.89 -5.04
N SER A 76 16.34 -27.73 -5.14
CA SER A 76 17.07 -26.54 -4.73
C SER A 76 16.44 -25.31 -5.38
N ALA A 77 16.23 -24.26 -4.59
CA ALA A 77 15.90 -22.94 -5.10
C ALA A 77 17.13 -22.35 -5.82
N ASP A 78 17.24 -22.65 -7.11
CA ASP A 78 17.90 -21.80 -8.09
C ASP A 78 16.87 -21.51 -9.18
N GLN A 79 16.29 -20.31 -9.12
CA GLN A 79 15.54 -19.71 -10.22
C GLN A 79 16.03 -18.28 -10.40
N SER A 80 17.29 -18.19 -10.79
CA SER A 80 17.68 -17.19 -11.79
C SER A 80 16.76 -17.33 -13.01
N LEU A 81 16.12 -16.23 -13.42
CA LEU A 81 15.30 -16.08 -14.64
C LEU A 81 14.07 -17.00 -14.72
N TYR A 82 12.99 -16.63 -14.01
CA TYR A 82 11.65 -17.00 -14.47
C TYR A 82 11.43 -16.39 -15.86
N SER A 83 11.30 -17.26 -16.86
CA SER A 83 10.52 -16.97 -18.06
C SER A 83 9.12 -16.59 -17.60
N ARG A 84 8.83 -15.29 -17.42
CA ARG A 84 7.44 -14.85 -17.22
C ARG A 84 6.68 -15.27 -18.47
N GLN A 85 5.56 -15.95 -18.26
CA GLN A 85 4.69 -16.33 -19.36
C GLN A 85 4.04 -15.06 -19.89
N LEU A 86 4.39 -14.70 -21.13
CA LEU A 86 3.77 -13.58 -21.84
C LEU A 86 2.24 -13.71 -21.83
N LEU A 87 1.56 -12.56 -21.85
CA LEU A 87 0.14 -12.49 -22.18
C LEU A 87 -0.16 -13.37 -23.40
N THR A 88 -1.10 -14.29 -23.21
CA THR A 88 -1.58 -15.25 -24.19
C THR A 88 -2.52 -14.53 -25.15
N ILE A 89 -2.33 -14.75 -26.45
CA ILE A 89 -3.21 -14.17 -27.48
C ILE A 89 -4.19 -15.26 -27.95
N ASP A 90 -5.29 -15.44 -27.24
CA ASP A 90 -6.33 -16.46 -27.50
C ASP A 90 -7.74 -15.89 -27.80
N GLY A 91 -7.96 -14.61 -27.55
CA GLY A 91 -9.22 -13.89 -27.69
C GLY A 91 -10.13 -14.00 -26.47
N THR A 92 -9.61 -14.28 -25.29
CA THR A 92 -10.35 -14.37 -24.02
C THR A 92 -9.72 -13.43 -23.01
N TYR A 93 -10.51 -12.56 -22.40
CA TYR A 93 -9.97 -11.69 -21.36
C TYR A 93 -9.89 -12.44 -20.03
N SER A 94 -8.68 -12.55 -19.49
CA SER A 94 -8.43 -13.09 -18.16
C SER A 94 -7.91 -11.99 -17.23
N SER A 95 -8.72 -11.61 -16.25
CA SER A 95 -8.32 -10.66 -15.21
C SER A 95 -7.13 -11.17 -14.39
N ASN A 96 -6.98 -12.49 -14.22
CA ASN A 96 -5.85 -13.12 -13.54
C ASN A 96 -4.55 -13.00 -14.33
N GLU A 97 -4.65 -13.06 -15.66
CA GLU A 97 -3.50 -12.98 -16.56
C GLU A 97 -2.93 -11.56 -16.60
N VAL A 98 -3.79 -10.54 -16.59
CA VAL A 98 -3.35 -9.14 -16.56
C VAL A 98 -3.07 -8.60 -15.15
N ALA A 99 -3.35 -9.36 -14.08
CA ALA A 99 -3.24 -8.89 -12.70
C ALA A 99 -1.81 -8.51 -12.29
N ASN A 100 -0.80 -9.12 -12.92
CA ASN A 100 0.62 -9.00 -12.53
C ASN A 100 1.51 -8.41 -13.63
N VAL A 101 0.90 -7.84 -14.68
CA VAL A 101 1.61 -7.16 -15.77
C VAL A 101 1.47 -5.65 -15.63
N ALA A 102 2.37 -4.89 -16.25
CA ALA A 102 2.33 -3.44 -16.15
C ALA A 102 1.06 -2.89 -16.81
N SER A 103 0.45 -1.85 -16.23
CA SER A 103 -0.79 -1.26 -16.74
C SER A 103 -0.69 0.25 -16.94
N LEU A 104 -1.46 0.76 -17.90
CA LEU A 104 -1.57 2.16 -18.27
C LEU A 104 -3.04 2.52 -18.52
N PRO A 105 -3.55 3.63 -17.95
CA PRO A 105 -4.90 4.10 -18.24
C PRO A 105 -5.03 4.58 -19.69
N MET A 106 -6.15 4.26 -20.33
CA MET A 106 -6.51 4.72 -21.68
C MET A 106 -7.46 5.91 -21.58
N TYR A 107 -7.01 7.10 -21.98
CA TYR A 107 -7.79 8.34 -21.88
C TYR A 107 -8.46 8.71 -23.20
N THR A 108 -9.61 9.38 -23.14
CA THR A 108 -10.22 10.03 -24.31
C THR A 108 -9.23 11.00 -24.97
N ALA A 109 -9.02 10.83 -26.27
CA ALA A 109 -8.07 11.52 -27.12
C ALA A 109 -6.60 11.46 -26.66
N GLY A 110 -6.27 10.60 -25.70
CA GLY A 110 -4.95 10.52 -25.06
C GLY A 110 -4.67 11.68 -24.10
N ASN A 111 -5.70 12.34 -23.58
CA ASN A 111 -5.56 13.47 -22.67
C ASN A 111 -5.87 13.04 -21.23
N SER A 112 -4.88 13.08 -20.32
CA SER A 112 -5.04 12.65 -18.92
C SER A 112 -6.08 13.46 -18.14
N LYS A 113 -6.48 14.62 -18.66
CA LYS A 113 -7.53 15.47 -18.08
C LYS A 113 -8.94 15.05 -18.52
N LYS A 114 -9.07 14.03 -19.37
CA LYS A 114 -10.35 13.50 -19.85
C LYS A 114 -10.60 12.10 -19.28
N SER A 115 -11.80 11.59 -19.53
CA SER A 115 -12.26 10.30 -19.02
C SER A 115 -11.31 9.14 -19.35
N VAL A 116 -11.11 8.26 -18.37
CA VAL A 116 -10.47 6.96 -18.57
C VAL A 116 -11.49 5.99 -19.16
N ILE A 117 -11.23 5.54 -20.37
CA ILE A 117 -12.09 4.68 -21.18
C ILE A 117 -11.76 3.21 -20.99
N GLY A 118 -10.55 2.91 -20.52
CA GLY A 118 -10.08 1.55 -20.29
C GLY A 118 -8.67 1.50 -19.75
N ASN A 119 -8.05 0.33 -19.80
CA ASN A 119 -6.66 0.10 -19.42
C ASN A 119 -5.95 -0.68 -20.50
N ALA A 120 -4.67 -0.38 -20.71
CA ALA A 120 -3.74 -1.18 -21.48
C ALA A 120 -2.78 -1.88 -20.51
N TYR A 121 -2.71 -3.20 -20.62
CA TYR A 121 -1.83 -4.07 -19.87
C TYR A 121 -0.72 -4.53 -20.81
N TYR A 122 0.53 -4.56 -20.38
CA TYR A 122 1.62 -4.98 -21.24
C TYR A 122 2.73 -5.72 -20.49
N GLU A 123 3.40 -6.59 -21.22
CA GLU A 123 4.55 -7.35 -20.76
C GLU A 123 5.65 -7.36 -21.82
N LEU A 124 6.89 -7.37 -21.36
CA LEU A 124 8.09 -7.35 -22.19
C LEU A 124 8.90 -8.63 -21.94
N ASP A 125 9.13 -9.40 -22.99
CA ASP A 125 10.11 -10.47 -22.99
C ASP A 125 11.36 -10.03 -23.78
N CYS A 126 12.40 -9.68 -23.02
CA CYS A 126 13.68 -9.25 -23.59
C CYS A 126 14.53 -10.40 -24.14
N ALA A 127 14.24 -11.65 -23.79
CA ALA A 127 14.91 -12.79 -24.40
C ALA A 127 14.49 -12.94 -25.87
N SER A 128 13.19 -12.80 -26.16
CA SER A 128 12.62 -12.91 -27.50
C SER A 128 12.36 -11.58 -28.23
N SER A 129 12.68 -10.44 -27.60
CA SER A 129 12.35 -9.09 -28.09
C SER A 129 10.87 -8.92 -28.43
N THR A 130 9.99 -9.45 -27.56
CA THR A 130 8.55 -9.43 -27.78
C THR A 130 7.87 -8.57 -26.72
N MET A 131 6.95 -7.71 -27.15
CA MET A 131 6.03 -7.02 -26.25
C MET A 131 4.61 -7.52 -26.50
N CYS A 132 3.93 -8.01 -25.48
CA CYS A 132 2.51 -8.36 -25.57
C CYS A 132 1.67 -7.35 -24.81
N VAL A 133 0.51 -7.01 -25.36
CA VAL A 133 -0.38 -5.96 -24.89
C VAL A 133 -1.81 -6.47 -24.90
N SER A 134 -2.58 -6.11 -23.88
CA SER A 134 -4.02 -6.37 -23.74
C SER A 134 -4.71 -5.07 -23.38
N VAL A 135 -5.60 -4.56 -24.24
CA VAL A 135 -6.37 -3.33 -24.02
C VAL A 135 -7.81 -3.69 -23.74
N VAL A 136 -8.32 -3.23 -22.59
CA VAL A 136 -9.65 -3.55 -22.08
C VAL A 136 -10.41 -2.27 -21.78
N LEU A 137 -11.59 -2.11 -22.36
CA LEU A 137 -12.45 -0.95 -22.14
C LEU A 137 -13.31 -1.14 -20.87
N ASN A 138 -13.55 -0.04 -20.18
CA ASN A 138 -14.47 0.05 -19.05
C ASN A 138 -15.91 -0.23 -19.51
N LYS A 139 -16.74 -0.73 -18.58
CA LYS A 139 -18.14 -1.02 -18.85
C LYS A 139 -18.88 0.21 -19.36
N GLY A 140 -19.57 0.07 -20.49
CA GLY A 140 -20.37 1.14 -21.09
C GLY A 140 -19.82 1.69 -22.41
N TYR A 141 -18.53 1.45 -22.70
CA TYR A 141 -17.90 1.81 -23.97
C TYR A 141 -17.85 0.63 -24.93
N LYS A 142 -17.90 0.88 -26.24
CA LYS A 142 -17.76 -0.16 -27.27
C LYS A 142 -16.55 0.08 -28.15
N LEU A 143 -15.74 -0.96 -28.31
CA LEU A 143 -14.59 -0.94 -29.19
C LEU A 143 -15.04 -0.98 -30.66
N GLU A 144 -14.42 -0.18 -31.51
CA GLU A 144 -14.60 -0.29 -32.95
C GLU A 144 -13.63 -1.31 -33.55
N GLN A 145 -14.10 -2.54 -33.72
CA GLN A 145 -13.28 -3.69 -34.11
C GLN A 145 -12.91 -3.69 -35.61
N THR A 146 -12.00 -2.80 -36.00
CA THR A 146 -11.26 -2.87 -37.28
C THR A 146 -9.78 -2.61 -37.03
N LEU A 147 -8.91 -3.30 -37.75
CA LEU A 147 -7.45 -3.17 -37.59
C LEU A 147 -6.96 -1.75 -37.92
N ASP A 148 -7.68 -0.98 -38.73
CA ASP A 148 -7.36 0.42 -39.01
C ASP A 148 -7.60 1.34 -37.80
N ASN A 149 -8.42 0.89 -36.84
CA ASN A 149 -8.79 1.65 -35.65
C ASN A 149 -7.93 1.32 -34.44
N ILE A 150 -6.91 0.49 -34.58
CA ILE A 150 -5.96 0.14 -33.51
C ILE A 150 -4.55 0.39 -34.03
N TRP A 151 -3.76 1.15 -33.28
CA TRP A 151 -2.38 1.40 -33.65
C TRP A 151 -1.50 1.64 -32.43
N VAL A 152 -0.20 1.44 -32.63
CA VAL A 152 0.83 1.80 -31.65
C VAL A 152 1.63 2.95 -32.23
N LYS A 153 1.90 3.94 -31.40
CA LYS A 153 2.71 5.10 -31.78
C LYS A 153 3.89 5.20 -30.83
N ASP A 154 5.07 5.40 -31.38
CA ASP A 154 6.24 5.79 -30.60
C ASP A 154 6.45 7.30 -30.74
N ALA A 155 6.34 8.01 -29.63
CA ALA A 155 6.51 9.47 -29.62
C ALA A 155 7.97 9.91 -29.73
N ASN A 156 8.93 9.00 -29.58
CA ASN A 156 10.37 9.28 -29.73
C ASN A 156 10.86 9.12 -31.19
N HIS A 157 10.03 8.63 -32.12
CA HIS A 157 10.42 8.44 -33.51
C HIS A 157 10.22 9.75 -34.33
N PRO A 158 11.21 10.16 -35.15
CA PRO A 158 11.25 11.48 -35.82
C PRO A 158 10.15 11.70 -36.86
N THR A 159 9.49 10.64 -37.30
CA THR A 159 8.17 10.72 -37.91
C THR A 159 7.19 10.10 -36.94
N ALA A 160 6.28 10.91 -36.37
CA ALA A 160 5.15 10.48 -35.54
C ALA A 160 4.11 9.64 -36.30
N SER A 161 4.55 8.89 -37.30
CA SER A 161 3.83 7.92 -38.10
C SER A 161 3.74 6.62 -37.32
N ASN A 162 2.52 6.09 -37.16
CA ASN A 162 2.18 4.75 -36.71
C ASN A 162 3.36 3.78 -36.91
N LEU A 163 4.10 3.45 -35.85
CA LEU A 163 5.11 2.43 -35.98
C LEU A 163 4.35 1.12 -36.20
N LYS A 164 4.49 0.57 -37.40
CA LYS A 164 4.08 -0.80 -37.68
C LYS A 164 5.15 -1.71 -37.08
N TYR A 165 5.13 -1.88 -35.76
CA TYR A 165 5.78 -3.06 -35.19
C TYR A 165 5.22 -4.29 -35.90
N GLU A 166 6.08 -5.25 -36.22
CA GLU A 166 5.61 -6.49 -36.81
C GLU A 166 4.76 -7.22 -35.78
N THR A 167 3.46 -7.27 -36.02
CA THR A 167 2.51 -7.97 -35.15
C THR A 167 2.69 -9.48 -35.32
N LYS A 168 3.17 -10.16 -34.28
CA LYS A 168 3.28 -11.63 -34.24
C LYS A 168 1.92 -12.30 -34.17
N SER A 169 1.03 -11.71 -33.39
CA SER A 169 -0.31 -12.22 -33.11
C SER A 169 -1.23 -11.08 -32.68
N PHE A 170 -2.52 -11.20 -33.02
CA PHE A 170 -3.55 -10.24 -32.66
C PHE A 170 -4.89 -10.96 -32.52
N SER A 171 -5.69 -10.57 -31.53
CA SER A 171 -7.06 -11.03 -31.37
C SER A 171 -7.93 -9.97 -30.70
N TYR A 172 -9.20 -9.90 -31.10
CA TYR A 172 -10.23 -9.23 -30.29
C TYR A 172 -10.74 -10.20 -29.23
N PHE A 173 -11.23 -9.69 -28.10
CA PHE A 173 -11.92 -10.54 -27.15
C PHE A 173 -13.26 -11.03 -27.73
N LYS A 174 -13.47 -12.34 -27.66
CA LYS A 174 -14.64 -13.07 -28.19
C LYS A 174 -15.65 -13.41 -27.10
N ASP A 175 -15.28 -13.22 -25.83
CA ASP A 175 -16.09 -13.49 -24.64
C ASP A 175 -17.12 -12.39 -24.32
N GLY A 176 -17.17 -11.33 -25.14
CA GLY A 176 -18.05 -10.17 -24.97
C GLY A 176 -17.38 -8.99 -24.27
N THR A 177 -16.18 -9.18 -23.71
CA THR A 177 -15.33 -8.08 -23.23
C THR A 177 -14.99 -7.14 -24.39
N GLN A 178 -15.02 -5.84 -24.13
CA GLN A 178 -14.66 -4.84 -25.14
C GLN A 178 -13.16 -4.60 -25.05
N GLY A 179 -12.41 -5.01 -26.07
CA GLY A 179 -10.96 -4.93 -26.04
C GLY A 179 -10.27 -5.78 -27.10
N TRP A 180 -8.95 -5.75 -27.08
CA TRP A 180 -8.08 -6.51 -27.97
C TRP A 180 -6.76 -6.84 -27.28
N GLU A 181 -6.04 -7.77 -27.86
CA GLU A 181 -4.74 -8.21 -27.40
C GLU A 181 -3.82 -8.47 -28.59
N ALA A 182 -2.53 -8.18 -28.46
CA ALA A 182 -1.56 -8.37 -29.51
C ALA A 182 -0.14 -8.52 -28.98
N CYS A 183 0.70 -9.25 -29.71
CA CYS A 183 2.15 -9.28 -29.49
C CYS A 183 2.89 -8.67 -30.67
N PHE A 184 3.92 -7.89 -30.36
CA PHE A 184 4.72 -7.11 -31.29
C PHE A 184 6.21 -7.48 -31.17
N VAL A 185 6.91 -7.53 -32.30
CA VAL A 185 8.38 -7.64 -32.30
C VAL A 185 9.00 -6.27 -32.12
N LEU A 186 9.89 -6.15 -31.13
CA LEU A 186 10.66 -4.93 -30.87
C LEU A 186 11.93 -4.92 -31.75
N PRO A 187 12.25 -3.79 -32.41
CA PRO A 187 13.44 -3.68 -33.25
C PRO A 187 14.74 -3.79 -32.43
N ALA A 188 15.76 -4.41 -33.02
CA ALA A 188 16.96 -4.87 -32.30
C ALA A 188 17.99 -3.80 -31.91
N SER A 189 17.71 -2.49 -32.01
CA SER A 189 18.78 -1.47 -31.97
C SER A 189 18.54 -0.21 -31.14
N GLU A 190 17.60 -0.17 -30.20
CA GLU A 190 17.34 1.08 -29.47
C GLU A 190 17.08 0.80 -27.98
N SER A 191 18.15 0.59 -27.21
CA SER A 191 18.09 0.64 -25.76
C SER A 191 17.73 2.04 -25.29
N GLY A 192 16.64 2.17 -24.52
CA GLY A 192 16.22 3.42 -23.89
C GLY A 192 14.73 3.44 -23.58
N ASP A 193 14.33 4.40 -22.74
CA ASP A 193 12.94 4.69 -22.44
C ASP A 193 12.21 5.17 -23.70
N ARG A 194 11.16 4.45 -24.12
CA ARG A 194 10.36 4.77 -25.32
C ARG A 194 8.96 5.17 -24.94
N LEU A 195 8.48 6.25 -25.52
CA LEU A 195 7.12 6.72 -25.30
C LEU A 195 6.17 5.98 -26.24
N LEU A 196 5.79 4.76 -25.86
CA LEU A 196 4.80 3.98 -26.61
C LEU A 196 3.39 4.36 -26.17
N GLU A 197 2.60 4.77 -27.14
CA GLU A 197 1.18 5.05 -26.99
C GLU A 197 0.38 3.93 -27.66
N PHE A 198 -0.47 3.25 -26.90
CA PHE A 198 -1.46 2.31 -27.46
C PHE A 198 -2.75 3.07 -27.75
N HIS A 199 -3.28 2.94 -28.97
CA HIS A 199 -4.46 3.67 -29.40
C HIS A 199 -5.57 2.73 -29.84
N SER A 200 -6.82 3.16 -29.64
CA SER A 200 -7.97 2.51 -30.23
C SER A 200 -9.10 3.49 -30.47
N ASN A 201 -9.91 3.25 -31.50
CA ASN A 201 -11.18 3.96 -31.63
C ASN A 201 -12.31 3.23 -30.90
N TYR A 202 -13.22 4.01 -30.32
CA TYR A 202 -14.38 3.57 -29.58
C TYR A 202 -15.58 4.47 -29.89
N ASP A 203 -16.80 3.98 -29.66
CA ASP A 203 -18.06 4.73 -29.74
C ASP A 203 -18.15 5.82 -30.83
N LYS A 204 -18.32 5.42 -32.09
CA LYS A 204 -18.57 6.32 -33.25
C LYS A 204 -17.39 7.21 -33.61
N GLY A 205 -16.19 6.64 -33.58
CA GLY A 205 -14.95 7.23 -34.09
C GLY A 205 -14.20 8.10 -33.08
N GLU A 206 -14.58 8.09 -31.81
CA GLU A 206 -13.76 8.70 -30.76
C GLU A 206 -12.48 7.88 -30.57
N THR A 207 -11.36 8.55 -30.24
CA THR A 207 -10.07 7.88 -30.04
C THR A 207 -9.74 7.84 -28.56
N MET A 208 -9.23 6.71 -28.07
CA MET A 208 -8.59 6.61 -26.76
C MET A 208 -7.11 6.22 -26.90
N SER A 209 -6.26 6.67 -25.97
CA SER A 209 -4.88 6.21 -25.91
C SER A 209 -4.27 6.25 -24.51
N THR A 210 -3.16 5.55 -24.30
CA THR A 210 -2.39 5.57 -23.04
C THR A 210 -1.76 6.92 -22.68
N GLY A 211 -2.04 7.96 -23.47
CA GLY A 211 -1.65 9.33 -23.15
C GLY A 211 -0.63 9.91 -24.12
N LYS A 212 -0.82 11.17 -24.50
CA LYS A 212 0.16 11.95 -25.27
C LYS A 212 1.05 12.71 -24.30
N LEU A 213 2.37 12.68 -24.53
CA LEU A 213 3.34 13.43 -23.71
C LEU A 213 2.99 14.93 -23.66
N ALA A 214 2.66 15.52 -24.82
CA ALA A 214 2.26 16.93 -24.93
C ALA A 214 0.96 17.27 -24.18
N GLN A 215 0.22 16.28 -23.68
CA GLN A 215 -1.03 16.44 -22.94
C GLN A 215 -0.91 15.97 -21.48
N GLY A 216 0.31 15.67 -21.00
CA GLY A 216 0.59 15.35 -19.59
C GLY A 216 0.17 13.94 -19.17
N ALA A 217 0.16 12.99 -20.11
CA ALA A 217 -0.36 11.64 -19.89
C ALA A 217 0.55 10.50 -20.35
N GLY A 218 1.54 10.77 -21.21
CA GLY A 218 2.38 9.73 -21.80
C GLY A 218 3.41 9.21 -20.80
N LYS A 219 3.38 7.89 -20.52
CA LYS A 219 4.39 7.21 -19.70
C LYS A 219 5.42 6.51 -20.58
N ALA A 220 6.71 6.67 -20.26
CA ALA A 220 7.75 5.97 -20.98
C ALA A 220 7.75 4.48 -20.60
N ILE A 221 7.79 3.62 -21.61
CA ILE A 221 8.00 2.18 -21.49
C ILE A 221 9.48 1.92 -21.73
N ASN A 222 10.16 1.40 -20.72
CA ASN A 222 11.55 0.99 -20.84
C ASN A 222 11.63 -0.25 -21.76
N LEU A 223 12.15 -0.07 -22.98
CA LEU A 223 12.31 -1.19 -23.89
C LEU A 223 13.57 -1.97 -23.56
N CYS A 224 13.56 -3.25 -23.95
CA CYS A 224 14.65 -4.16 -23.70
C CYS A 224 16.01 -3.58 -24.13
N PRO A 225 17.03 -3.64 -23.27
CA PRO A 225 18.36 -3.15 -23.61
C PRO A 225 18.89 -3.91 -24.82
N ALA A 226 19.67 -3.22 -25.66
CA ALA A 226 20.34 -3.83 -26.78
C ALA A 226 21.20 -4.98 -26.25
N LYS A 227 21.00 -6.19 -26.79
CA LYS A 227 21.90 -7.31 -26.50
C LYS A 227 23.29 -6.85 -26.93
N VAL A 228 24.18 -6.61 -25.96
CA VAL A 228 25.59 -6.34 -26.26
C VAL A 228 26.06 -7.57 -27.01
N SER A 229 26.34 -7.40 -28.31
CA SER A 229 27.00 -8.39 -29.14
C SER A 229 28.42 -8.58 -28.60
N GLY A 230 28.54 -9.34 -27.52
CA GLY A 230 29.79 -9.96 -27.11
C GLY A 230 30.10 -11.04 -28.13
N THR A 231 31.06 -10.76 -29.00
CA THR A 231 31.71 -11.77 -29.83
C THR A 231 32.50 -12.68 -28.89
N GLU A 232 31.87 -13.74 -28.40
CA GLU A 232 32.57 -14.85 -27.77
C GLU A 232 32.34 -16.09 -28.64
N ALA A 233 33.46 -16.58 -29.18
CA ALA A 233 33.51 -17.62 -30.18
C ALA A 233 32.91 -18.93 -29.65
N ALA A 234 32.13 -19.59 -30.51
CA ALA A 234 31.57 -20.90 -30.26
C ALA A 234 32.66 -21.91 -29.84
N PRO A 235 32.46 -22.70 -28.76
CA PRO A 235 33.27 -23.88 -28.53
C PRO A 235 32.86 -24.95 -29.53
N THR A 236 33.80 -25.34 -30.36
CA THR A 236 33.70 -26.45 -31.30
C THR A 236 33.40 -27.76 -30.56
N GLU A 237 32.37 -28.45 -31.05
CA GLU A 237 31.96 -29.81 -30.73
C GLU A 237 33.12 -30.82 -30.83
N PRO A 238 33.38 -31.65 -29.80
CA PRO A 238 34.16 -32.87 -29.95
C PRO A 238 33.24 -34.08 -30.12
N GLU A 239 33.47 -34.82 -31.20
CA GLU A 239 32.77 -36.04 -31.58
C GLU A 239 32.81 -37.17 -30.53
N LEU A 240 31.72 -37.93 -30.51
CA LEU A 240 31.46 -39.15 -29.72
C LEU A 240 32.42 -40.31 -30.07
N PRO A 241 32.80 -41.14 -29.10
CA PRO A 241 32.73 -42.59 -29.35
C PRO A 241 32.20 -43.44 -28.17
N THR A 242 31.14 -44.19 -28.49
CA THR A 242 30.82 -45.60 -28.15
C THR A 242 31.07 -46.18 -26.74
N GLU A 243 29.96 -46.67 -26.16
CA GLU A 243 29.83 -47.60 -25.02
C GLU A 243 30.15 -49.06 -25.41
N PRO A 244 30.71 -49.91 -24.51
CA PRO A 244 29.89 -50.89 -23.78
C PRO A 244 30.29 -51.17 -22.30
N GLU A 245 29.31 -51.06 -21.39
CA GLU A 245 28.84 -52.01 -20.35
C GLU A 245 29.82 -52.81 -19.40
N PRO A 246 29.35 -53.51 -18.34
CA PRO A 246 29.53 -53.14 -16.92
C PRO A 246 30.32 -54.15 -16.06
N SER A 247 30.72 -53.81 -14.82
CA SER A 247 30.84 -54.75 -13.68
C SER A 247 31.27 -54.09 -12.35
N GLU A 248 30.45 -54.31 -11.32
CA GLU A 248 30.75 -54.29 -9.86
C GLU A 248 31.38 -55.67 -9.47
N PRO A 249 32.14 -55.92 -8.36
CA PRO A 249 31.94 -55.42 -6.98
C PRO A 249 33.15 -55.11 -6.06
N GLU A 250 32.82 -54.46 -4.94
CA GLU A 250 33.36 -54.41 -3.54
C GLU A 250 34.52 -55.36 -3.10
N PRO A 251 35.12 -55.26 -1.86
CA PRO A 251 34.88 -54.35 -0.70
C PRO A 251 36.17 -53.84 0.01
N THR A 252 36.05 -52.96 1.03
CA THR A 252 36.54 -53.15 2.43
C THR A 252 36.53 -51.85 3.27
N GLU A 253 35.73 -51.86 4.33
CA GLU A 253 35.80 -51.00 5.55
C GLU A 253 36.71 -51.68 6.61
N PRO A 254 36.89 -51.20 7.87
CA PRO A 254 36.72 -49.86 8.48
C PRO A 254 37.90 -49.47 9.42
N LYS A 255 37.94 -48.22 9.92
CA LYS A 255 38.48 -47.91 11.27
C LYS A 255 38.09 -46.51 11.81
N ASP A 256 37.12 -46.52 12.73
CA ASP A 256 36.96 -45.79 14.00
C ASP A 256 37.41 -44.31 14.19
N THR A 257 36.38 -43.43 14.31
CA THR A 257 36.03 -42.41 15.37
C THR A 257 37.11 -41.45 15.96
N PRO A 258 36.78 -40.21 16.47
CA PRO A 258 35.46 -39.71 16.91
C PRO A 258 35.08 -38.21 16.67
N LEU A 259 33.82 -37.94 17.01
CA LEU A 259 32.98 -36.72 17.02
C LEU A 259 33.55 -35.46 17.71
N SER A 260 33.35 -34.27 17.13
CA SER A 260 32.70 -33.06 17.72
C SER A 260 32.70 -31.85 16.77
N PRO A 261 31.89 -30.78 16.98
CA PRO A 261 31.10 -30.13 15.94
C PRO A 261 31.76 -28.85 15.37
N GLY A 262 31.66 -28.69 14.05
CA GLY A 262 32.10 -27.50 13.34
C GLY A 262 31.16 -26.32 13.51
N ASN A 263 31.76 -25.16 13.78
CA ASN A 263 31.18 -23.82 13.85
C ASN A 263 30.10 -23.56 12.80
N THR A 264 28.99 -22.99 13.26
CA THR A 264 28.06 -22.21 12.45
C THR A 264 28.62 -20.80 12.33
N GLU A 265 29.06 -20.41 11.14
CA GLU A 265 29.40 -19.02 10.82
C GLU A 265 28.54 -18.61 9.60
N GLY A 266 27.91 -17.44 9.74
CA GLY A 266 26.70 -17.05 9.03
C GLY A 266 26.85 -16.82 7.53
N THR A 267 25.80 -17.20 6.80
CA THR A 267 25.56 -16.74 5.44
C THR A 267 25.02 -15.31 5.49
N GLY A 268 25.84 -14.36 5.04
CA GLY A 268 25.52 -12.95 4.93
C GLY A 268 24.35 -12.70 3.98
N VAL A 269 23.36 -11.97 4.50
CA VAL A 269 22.31 -11.33 3.70
C VAL A 269 22.94 -10.16 2.96
N THR A 270 22.80 -10.12 1.63
CA THR A 270 23.15 -8.94 0.83
C THR A 270 22.32 -7.75 1.33
N PRO A 271 22.91 -6.59 1.67
CA PRO A 271 22.14 -5.48 2.21
C PRO A 271 21.10 -5.00 1.20
N SER A 272 19.82 -5.05 1.56
CA SER A 272 18.77 -4.32 0.86
C SER A 272 19.20 -2.85 0.77
N THR A 273 19.23 -2.27 -0.43
CA THR A 273 19.51 -0.83 -0.58
C THR A 273 18.56 -0.03 0.31
N PRO A 274 19.06 0.89 1.16
CA PRO A 274 18.21 1.65 2.06
C PRO A 274 17.07 2.36 1.31
N ARG A 275 15.85 2.22 1.82
CA ARG A 275 14.61 2.66 1.18
C ARG A 275 14.03 3.89 1.86
N GLU A 276 13.19 4.60 1.12
CA GLU A 276 12.41 5.73 1.62
C GLU A 276 10.93 5.50 1.28
N GLY A 277 10.05 5.84 2.22
CA GLY A 277 8.61 5.64 2.09
C GLY A 277 7.85 6.53 3.08
N GLY A 278 6.53 6.57 2.99
CA GLY A 278 5.76 7.40 3.91
C GLY A 278 4.36 7.75 3.42
N SER A 279 3.78 8.77 4.04
CA SER A 279 2.55 9.40 3.58
C SER A 279 2.58 10.90 3.86
N PHE A 280 2.03 11.72 2.98
CA PHE A 280 2.13 13.17 3.00
C PHE A 280 0.97 13.81 2.22
N GLY A 281 0.79 15.13 2.35
CA GLY A 281 -0.17 15.83 1.49
C GLY A 281 -1.62 15.46 1.78
N ASP A 282 -2.40 15.19 0.73
CA ASP A 282 -3.86 15.18 0.74
C ASP A 282 -4.63 13.84 0.70
N PRO A 283 -4.27 12.70 1.33
CA PRO A 283 -2.97 12.14 1.62
C PRO A 283 -2.52 11.20 0.48
N HIS A 284 -1.29 11.41 0.03
CA HIS A 284 -0.55 10.49 -0.82
C HIS A 284 0.18 9.47 0.05
N VAL A 285 0.26 8.22 -0.42
CA VAL A 285 1.05 7.16 0.19
C VAL A 285 2.19 6.80 -0.75
N LYS A 286 3.43 6.82 -0.25
CA LYS A 286 4.64 6.38 -0.96
C LYS A 286 5.07 5.03 -0.42
N THR A 287 5.09 4.02 -1.28
CA THR A 287 5.57 2.68 -0.93
C THR A 287 7.06 2.68 -0.60
N TRP A 288 7.55 1.59 -0.02
CA TRP A 288 8.99 1.40 0.22
C TRP A 288 9.85 1.44 -1.05
N THR A 289 9.29 1.13 -2.23
CA THR A 289 9.98 1.25 -3.53
C THR A 289 9.79 2.60 -4.21
N GLY A 290 9.05 3.51 -3.57
CA GLY A 290 8.83 4.86 -4.05
C GLY A 290 7.63 5.06 -4.98
N HIS A 291 6.80 4.03 -5.20
CA HIS A 291 5.54 4.20 -5.92
C HIS A 291 4.57 5.05 -5.08
N VAL A 292 3.99 6.08 -5.67
CA VAL A 292 3.04 6.98 -5.01
C VAL A 292 1.63 6.67 -5.50
N PHE A 293 0.68 6.57 -4.57
CA PHE A 293 -0.73 6.40 -4.85
C PHE A 293 -1.61 7.12 -3.82
N ASP A 294 -2.88 7.30 -4.17
CA ASP A 294 -3.82 8.08 -3.36
C ASP A 294 -4.83 7.18 -2.66
N PHE A 295 -5.12 7.52 -1.41
CA PHE A 295 -6.20 6.93 -0.64
C PHE A 295 -6.84 8.00 0.24
N HIS A 296 -8.03 8.48 -0.14
CA HIS A 296 -8.72 9.55 0.57
C HIS A 296 -9.73 9.06 1.63
N GLY A 297 -9.56 7.85 2.18
CA GLY A 297 -10.42 7.36 3.25
C GLY A 297 -10.20 8.15 4.55
N ALA A 298 -11.26 8.33 5.35
CA ALA A 298 -11.17 8.90 6.70
C ALA A 298 -11.40 7.81 7.76
N CYS A 299 -10.32 7.44 8.45
CA CYS A 299 -10.21 6.42 9.50
C CYS A 299 -8.77 6.37 10.04
N ASP A 300 -8.52 5.47 10.97
CA ASP A 300 -7.16 5.12 11.42
C ASP A 300 -6.57 4.04 10.49
N ILE A 301 -5.35 4.25 10.01
CA ILE A 301 -4.65 3.40 9.05
C ILE A 301 -3.33 2.88 9.64
N VAL A 302 -3.04 1.59 9.41
CA VAL A 302 -1.74 0.99 9.67
C VAL A 302 -0.76 1.44 8.58
N LEU A 303 0.08 2.44 8.89
CA LEU A 303 1.10 2.90 7.93
C LEU A 303 2.22 1.87 7.80
N ALA A 304 2.76 1.44 8.95
CA ALA A 304 3.77 0.39 9.06
C ALA A 304 3.60 -0.41 10.36
N HIS A 305 3.77 -1.72 10.25
CA HIS A 305 3.89 -2.66 11.35
C HIS A 305 5.15 -3.52 11.13
N VAL A 306 6.08 -3.46 12.08
CA VAL A 306 7.42 -4.06 11.98
C VAL A 306 7.79 -4.80 13.28
N PRO A 307 7.29 -6.02 13.51
CA PRO A 307 7.51 -6.78 14.75
C PRO A 307 8.99 -7.02 15.08
N ALA A 308 9.79 -7.33 14.07
CA ALA A 308 11.19 -7.70 14.24
C ALA A 308 12.14 -6.51 14.45
N PHE A 309 11.63 -5.28 14.38
CA PHE A 309 12.43 -4.06 14.45
C PHE A 309 13.34 -4.03 15.70
N ASN A 310 14.63 -3.75 15.50
CA ASN A 310 15.63 -3.56 16.54
C ASN A 310 15.64 -4.70 17.59
N ASN A 311 15.96 -5.92 17.14
CA ASN A 311 15.97 -7.13 17.98
C ASN A 311 14.61 -7.41 18.64
N GLU A 312 13.55 -7.44 17.83
CA GLU A 312 12.18 -7.72 18.28
C GLU A 312 11.62 -6.71 19.29
N GLN A 313 12.21 -5.51 19.36
CA GLN A 313 11.63 -4.42 20.14
C GLN A 313 10.28 -3.99 19.57
N GLY A 314 10.11 -4.12 18.25
CA GLY A 314 8.88 -3.84 17.54
C GLY A 314 8.67 -2.35 17.28
N LEU A 315 8.11 -2.04 16.11
CA LEU A 315 7.73 -0.70 15.69
C LEU A 315 6.35 -0.74 15.01
N ASP A 316 5.45 0.11 15.50
CA ASP A 316 4.10 0.29 14.93
C ASP A 316 3.90 1.78 14.64
N LEU A 317 3.46 2.13 13.43
CA LEU A 317 3.15 3.50 13.08
C LEU A 317 1.77 3.55 12.42
N HIS A 318 0.83 4.20 13.11
CA HIS A 318 -0.52 4.44 12.59
C HIS A 318 -0.71 5.91 12.26
N VAL A 319 -1.52 6.19 11.25
CA VAL A 319 -1.93 7.55 10.87
C VAL A 319 -3.44 7.69 10.92
N ARG A 320 -3.93 8.84 11.36
CA ARG A 320 -5.35 9.18 11.35
C ARG A 320 -5.63 10.10 10.18
N MET A 321 -6.35 9.58 9.21
CA MET A 321 -6.84 10.35 8.07
C MET A 321 -8.22 10.92 8.42
N THR A 322 -8.37 12.24 8.28
CA THR A 322 -9.61 12.97 8.60
C THR A 322 -10.18 13.61 7.33
N MET A 323 -11.49 13.52 7.13
CA MET A 323 -12.16 14.11 5.98
C MET A 323 -12.15 15.64 6.05
N ARG A 324 -11.88 16.28 4.91
CA ARG A 324 -11.97 17.71 4.67
C ARG A 324 -12.68 17.93 3.34
N ASP A 325 -13.96 18.31 3.42
CA ASP A 325 -14.81 18.55 2.25
C ASP A 325 -14.90 17.34 1.31
N ASP A 326 -14.13 17.31 0.21
CA ASP A 326 -14.10 16.23 -0.79
C ASP A 326 -12.76 15.50 -0.92
N TRP A 327 -11.92 15.58 0.11
CA TRP A 327 -10.63 14.88 0.22
C TRP A 327 -10.29 14.67 1.71
N SER A 328 -9.29 13.86 2.05
CA SER A 328 -8.87 13.65 3.45
C SER A 328 -7.44 14.15 3.69
N TYR A 329 -6.99 14.24 4.94
CA TYR A 329 -5.61 14.59 5.24
C TYR A 329 -5.15 13.86 6.51
N ILE A 330 -3.83 13.72 6.69
CA ILE A 330 -3.29 13.15 7.93
C ILE A 330 -3.37 14.22 9.03
N SER A 331 -4.17 13.92 10.04
CA SER A 331 -4.43 14.82 11.18
C SER A 331 -3.66 14.43 12.43
N GLU A 332 -3.35 13.14 12.59
CA GLU A 332 -2.56 12.62 13.71
C GLU A 332 -1.67 11.46 13.22
N ALA A 333 -0.50 11.28 13.84
CA ALA A 333 0.37 10.13 13.66
C ALA A 333 0.78 9.59 15.03
N ALA A 334 0.71 8.27 15.22
CA ALA A 334 1.12 7.61 16.45
C ALA A 334 2.19 6.56 16.14
N LEU A 335 3.38 6.77 16.71
CA LEU A 335 4.53 5.87 16.61
C LEU A 335 4.74 5.17 17.94
N LYS A 336 4.68 3.85 17.94
CA LYS A 336 5.05 3.00 19.06
C LYS A 336 6.37 2.30 18.77
N ILE A 337 7.30 2.35 19.71
CA ILE A 337 8.53 1.55 19.70
C ILE A 337 8.70 0.89 21.06
N GLY A 338 8.75 -0.45 21.09
CA GLY A 338 8.66 -1.17 22.35
C GLY A 338 7.36 -0.84 23.09
N ASN A 339 7.47 -0.25 24.27
CA ASN A 339 6.33 0.13 25.12
C ASN A 339 5.96 1.61 25.03
N ASP A 340 6.80 2.44 24.40
CA ASP A 340 6.56 3.88 24.34
C ASP A 340 5.76 4.26 23.10
N VAL A 341 4.82 5.19 23.25
CA VAL A 341 3.99 5.74 22.18
C VAL A 341 4.18 7.25 22.12
N LEU A 342 4.67 7.73 20.98
CA LEU A 342 4.67 9.13 20.60
C LEU A 342 3.51 9.40 19.66
N GLN A 343 2.52 10.17 20.11
CA GLN A 343 1.42 10.66 19.29
C GLN A 343 1.65 12.13 18.95
N VAL A 344 1.58 12.49 17.68
CA VAL A 344 1.72 13.86 17.16
C VAL A 344 0.45 14.23 16.41
N GLY A 345 -0.11 15.39 16.70
CA GLY A 345 -1.28 15.95 16.03
C GLY A 345 -0.98 17.27 15.33
N THR A 346 -2.06 17.90 14.86
CA THR A 346 -2.03 19.23 14.24
C THR A 346 -1.42 20.28 15.16
N ASN A 347 -0.88 21.35 14.57
CA ASN A 347 -0.18 22.43 15.32
C ASN A 347 0.99 21.95 16.22
N ALA A 348 1.55 20.76 15.93
CA ALA A 348 2.61 20.12 16.69
C ALA A 348 2.25 19.85 18.16
N GLU A 349 0.97 19.67 18.48
CA GLU A 349 0.59 19.04 19.75
C GLU A 349 1.12 17.61 19.78
N TYR A 350 1.76 17.20 20.87
CA TYR A 350 2.26 15.83 21.00
C TYR A 350 2.06 15.28 22.40
N TYR A 351 1.99 13.96 22.48
CA TYR A 351 1.85 13.19 23.70
C TYR A 351 2.88 12.08 23.68
N LEU A 352 3.61 11.92 24.79
CA LEU A 352 4.45 10.74 25.01
C LEU A 352 3.81 9.90 26.11
N ASN A 353 3.43 8.67 25.81
CA ASN A 353 2.77 7.76 26.75
C ASN A 353 1.55 8.43 27.44
N GLY A 354 0.77 9.18 26.65
CA GLY A 354 -0.40 9.94 27.12
C GLY A 354 -0.09 11.27 27.83
N VAL A 355 1.18 11.61 28.07
CA VAL A 355 1.57 12.87 28.70
C VAL A 355 1.73 13.95 27.63
N LYS A 356 0.81 14.93 27.62
CA LYS A 356 0.84 16.08 26.71
C LYS A 356 2.13 16.90 26.92
N SER A 357 2.78 17.28 25.82
CA SER A 357 3.96 18.14 25.80
C SER A 357 5.06 17.69 26.78
N ALA A 358 5.36 16.38 26.79
CA ALA A 358 6.37 15.79 27.65
C ALA A 358 7.73 16.52 27.53
N ALA A 359 8.42 16.67 28.66
CA ALA A 359 9.66 17.45 28.75
C ALA A 359 10.83 16.83 27.97
N LEU A 360 11.73 17.68 27.47
CA LEU A 360 12.96 17.27 26.79
C LEU A 360 14.07 16.87 27.80
N PRO A 361 15.01 15.98 27.44
CA PRO A 361 15.13 15.29 26.14
C PRO A 361 14.06 14.21 25.98
N LEU A 362 13.44 14.18 24.79
CA LEU A 362 12.38 13.25 24.47
C LEU A 362 12.97 11.97 23.85
N THR A 363 12.49 10.82 24.29
CA THR A 363 12.81 9.52 23.69
C THR A 363 11.55 8.68 23.49
N VAL A 364 11.53 7.86 22.45
CA VAL A 364 10.50 6.84 22.22
C VAL A 364 11.19 5.50 22.00
N GLY A 365 10.96 4.53 22.86
CA GLY A 365 11.61 3.21 22.79
C GLY A 365 13.13 3.28 22.96
N GLY A 366 13.64 4.32 23.63
CA GLY A 366 15.08 4.58 23.76
C GLY A 366 15.73 5.28 22.55
N PHE A 367 14.96 5.65 21.53
CA PHE A 367 15.44 6.45 20.40
C PHE A 367 15.17 7.94 20.63
N ALA A 368 16.14 8.78 20.27
CA ALA A 368 16.06 10.22 20.52
C ALA A 368 15.05 10.88 19.58
N VAL A 369 14.21 11.75 20.14
CA VAL A 369 13.26 12.57 19.39
C VAL A 369 13.69 14.02 19.47
N LYS A 370 13.99 14.62 18.33
CA LYS A 370 14.28 16.05 18.20
C LYS A 370 13.08 16.78 17.65
N VAL A 371 12.50 17.66 18.46
CA VAL A 371 11.43 18.57 18.04
C VAL A 371 12.05 19.85 17.48
N VAL A 372 11.63 20.26 16.28
CA VAL A 372 12.10 21.47 15.60
C VAL A 372 10.91 22.33 15.18
N HIS A 373 10.81 23.52 15.75
CA HIS A 373 9.85 24.55 15.35
C HIS A 373 10.55 25.51 14.38
N LYS A 374 10.22 25.45 13.09
CA LYS A 374 10.87 26.26 12.04
C LYS A 374 10.17 27.59 11.84
N THR A 375 8.84 27.56 11.79
CA THR A 375 7.96 28.73 11.68
C THR A 375 6.75 28.53 12.60
N GLU A 376 5.80 29.48 12.61
CA GLU A 376 4.54 29.29 13.34
C GLU A 376 3.73 28.10 12.81
N LYS A 377 3.80 27.84 11.49
CA LYS A 377 3.05 26.77 10.81
C LYS A 377 3.84 25.48 10.67
N THR A 378 5.17 25.56 10.59
CA THR A 378 6.03 24.44 10.17
C THR A 378 6.83 23.90 11.35
N HIS A 379 6.54 22.65 11.69
CA HIS A 379 7.18 21.91 12.78
C HIS A 379 7.62 20.53 12.29
N ARG A 380 8.61 19.94 12.94
CA ARG A 380 8.95 18.53 12.68
C ARG A 380 9.45 17.81 13.93
N PHE A 381 9.17 16.52 13.97
CA PHE A 381 9.68 15.55 14.94
C PHE A 381 10.62 14.62 14.18
N ASP A 382 11.90 14.69 14.50
CA ASP A 382 12.95 13.85 13.94
C ASP A 382 13.28 12.74 14.95
N ILE A 383 12.88 11.50 14.66
CA ILE A 383 13.19 10.31 15.48
C ILE A 383 14.43 9.63 14.89
N ASP A 384 15.53 9.70 15.62
CA ASP A 384 16.82 9.12 15.21
C ASP A 384 16.86 7.63 15.58
N LEU A 385 16.70 6.77 14.57
CA LEU A 385 16.78 5.31 14.72
C LEU A 385 18.21 4.81 14.60
N LYS A 386 19.24 5.66 14.70
CA LYS A 386 20.66 5.28 14.62
C LYS A 386 20.97 4.59 13.29
N GLU A 387 21.54 3.39 13.33
CA GLU A 387 21.90 2.60 12.14
C GLU A 387 20.66 2.10 11.38
N GLN A 388 19.49 2.07 12.02
CA GLN A 388 18.22 1.66 11.39
C GLN A 388 17.56 2.77 10.55
N GLY A 389 18.15 3.97 10.51
CA GLY A 389 17.65 5.08 9.73
C GLY A 389 16.96 6.16 10.57
N LYS A 390 15.88 6.75 10.04
CA LYS A 390 15.21 7.88 10.68
C LYS A 390 13.73 7.91 10.32
N ILE A 391 12.89 8.30 11.27
CA ILE A 391 11.49 8.67 11.01
C ILE A 391 11.34 10.17 11.19
N ARG A 392 10.69 10.83 10.24
CA ARG A 392 10.35 12.25 10.32
C ARG A 392 8.84 12.43 10.24
N ILE A 393 8.28 13.06 11.25
CA ILE A 393 6.89 13.55 11.24
C ILE A 393 6.95 15.06 11.03
N LYS A 394 6.47 15.55 9.90
CA LYS A 394 6.32 16.98 9.61
C LYS A 394 4.89 17.41 9.92
N VAL A 395 4.75 18.62 10.45
CA VAL A 395 3.47 19.29 10.64
C VAL A 395 3.56 20.62 9.90
N TYR A 396 2.64 20.84 8.97
CA TYR A 396 2.41 22.13 8.33
C TYR A 396 0.96 22.54 8.55
N ASN A 397 0.73 23.53 9.42
CA ASN A 397 -0.62 23.92 9.83
C ASN A 397 -1.41 22.70 10.38
N GLU A 398 -2.45 22.26 9.68
CA GLU A 398 -3.25 21.08 10.01
C GLU A 398 -2.79 19.79 9.32
N PHE A 399 -1.83 19.86 8.39
CA PHE A 399 -1.37 18.73 7.61
C PHE A 399 -0.18 18.05 8.28
N LEU A 400 -0.24 16.73 8.38
CA LEU A 400 0.90 15.91 8.79
C LEU A 400 1.47 15.15 7.60
N GLY A 401 2.79 14.96 7.61
CA GLY A 401 3.48 14.02 6.74
C GLY A 401 4.41 13.14 7.56
N VAL A 402 4.46 11.85 7.25
CA VAL A 402 5.32 10.87 7.89
C VAL A 402 6.25 10.29 6.84
N ASN A 403 7.56 10.28 7.12
CA ASN A 403 8.56 9.78 6.19
C ASN A 403 9.59 8.91 6.91
N PHE A 404 9.85 7.74 6.33
CA PHE A 404 10.93 6.83 6.70
C PHE A 404 12.14 7.13 5.79
N GLN A 405 13.31 7.32 6.39
CA GLN A 405 14.56 7.61 5.68
C GLN A 405 15.57 6.51 6.00
N LYS A 406 16.20 5.97 4.95
CA LYS A 406 17.22 4.91 5.04
C LYS A 406 16.73 3.65 5.75
N ALA A 407 15.48 3.27 5.54
CA ALA A 407 14.94 2.01 6.05
C ALA A 407 15.71 0.84 5.41
N GLY A 408 16.31 -0.02 6.23
CA GLY A 408 17.12 -1.17 5.78
C GLY A 408 16.54 -2.50 6.22
N SER A 409 17.40 -3.47 6.51
CA SER A 409 17.02 -4.85 6.85
C SER A 409 16.06 -4.98 8.03
N ASP A 410 16.09 -4.06 9.01
CA ASP A 410 15.14 -4.05 10.12
C ASP A 410 13.68 -3.88 9.67
N PHE A 411 13.45 -3.40 8.44
CA PHE A 411 12.13 -3.18 7.85
C PHE A 411 11.75 -4.24 6.80
N GLN A 412 12.58 -5.26 6.55
CA GLN A 412 12.35 -6.26 5.49
C GLN A 412 11.04 -7.06 5.63
N HIS A 413 10.47 -7.07 6.84
CA HIS A 413 9.19 -7.72 7.15
C HIS A 413 8.10 -6.71 7.52
N ALA A 414 8.27 -5.45 7.13
CA ALA A 414 7.26 -4.43 7.33
C ALA A 414 5.98 -4.81 6.57
N THR A 415 4.85 -4.64 7.25
CA THR A 415 3.51 -4.75 6.67
C THR A 415 2.76 -3.43 6.89
N GLY A 416 1.73 -3.15 6.10
CA GLY A 416 1.03 -1.87 6.14
C GLY A 416 0.71 -1.33 4.75
N ILE A 417 0.07 -0.17 4.72
CA ILE A 417 -0.35 0.50 3.48
C ILE A 417 0.84 0.97 2.61
N MET A 418 2.07 1.01 3.15
CA MET A 418 3.27 1.33 2.35
C MET A 418 3.77 0.15 1.49
N GLY A 419 3.00 -0.94 1.41
CA GLY A 419 3.31 -2.10 0.60
C GLY A 419 4.39 -3.00 1.19
N GLU A 420 4.69 -4.07 0.48
CA GLU A 420 5.75 -5.01 0.83
C GLU A 420 7.12 -4.34 0.66
N PHE A 421 8.03 -4.58 1.61
CA PHE A 421 9.28 -3.81 1.70
C PHE A 421 10.15 -3.94 0.46
N GLU A 422 10.33 -5.14 -0.10
CA GLU A 422 11.27 -5.40 -1.19
C GLU A 422 10.74 -5.02 -2.58
N THR A 423 9.46 -5.21 -2.82
CA THR A 423 8.82 -5.06 -4.13
C THR A 423 7.91 -3.83 -4.21
N GLY A 424 7.46 -3.31 -3.07
CA GLY A 424 6.41 -2.30 -2.98
C GLY A 424 5.04 -2.80 -3.41
N ALA A 425 4.85 -4.12 -3.54
CA ALA A 425 3.57 -4.70 -3.90
C ALA A 425 2.51 -4.35 -2.85
N LEU A 426 1.33 -3.96 -3.32
CA LEU A 426 0.20 -3.59 -2.47
C LEU A 426 -0.48 -4.87 -1.99
N LEU A 427 0.08 -5.50 -0.95
CA LEU A 427 -0.40 -6.77 -0.41
C LEU A 427 -1.47 -6.56 0.66
N SER A 428 -2.59 -7.27 0.55
CA SER A 428 -3.54 -7.44 1.66
C SER A 428 -2.91 -8.20 2.82
N ARG A 429 -3.59 -8.24 3.98
CA ARG A 429 -3.15 -8.98 5.17
C ARG A 429 -3.00 -10.47 4.92
N ASN A 430 -3.72 -11.00 3.92
CA ASN A 430 -3.62 -12.39 3.48
C ASN A 430 -2.53 -12.62 2.41
N GLY A 431 -1.72 -11.61 2.10
CA GLY A 431 -0.61 -11.69 1.15
C GLY A 431 -1.03 -11.64 -0.33
N GLN A 432 -2.29 -11.31 -0.63
CA GLN A 432 -2.77 -11.15 -2.01
C GLN A 432 -2.55 -9.72 -2.50
N VAL A 433 -2.08 -9.54 -3.73
CA VAL A 433 -1.96 -8.21 -4.37
C VAL A 433 -3.36 -7.62 -4.60
N VAL A 434 -3.54 -6.36 -4.20
CA VAL A 434 -4.76 -5.58 -4.40
C VAL A 434 -4.47 -4.42 -5.36
N ALA A 435 -5.11 -4.42 -6.53
CA ALA A 435 -4.84 -3.43 -7.57
C ALA A 435 -5.57 -2.10 -7.36
N ASP A 436 -6.79 -2.14 -6.84
CA ASP A 436 -7.57 -0.93 -6.55
C ASP A 436 -7.06 -0.31 -5.24
N THR A 437 -6.55 0.91 -5.32
CA THR A 437 -5.91 1.59 -4.18
C THR A 437 -6.91 1.97 -3.10
N ASN A 438 -8.19 2.14 -3.43
CA ASN A 438 -9.24 2.38 -2.44
C ASN A 438 -9.59 1.10 -1.70
N VAL A 439 -9.71 -0.02 -2.40
CA VAL A 439 -9.88 -1.33 -1.76
C VAL A 439 -8.67 -1.67 -0.89
N TYR A 440 -7.46 -1.40 -1.40
CA TYR A 440 -6.23 -1.61 -0.67
C TYR A 440 -6.10 -0.73 0.58
N GLY A 441 -6.49 0.54 0.51
CA GLY A 441 -6.48 1.42 1.69
C GLY A 441 -7.48 0.97 2.77
N GLN A 442 -8.65 0.48 2.38
CA GLN A 442 -9.65 -0.09 3.31
C GLN A 442 -9.11 -1.35 4.02
N GLU A 443 -8.33 -2.17 3.34
CA GLU A 443 -7.68 -3.38 3.91
C GLU A 443 -6.70 -3.05 5.05
N TRP A 444 -6.11 -1.86 5.02
CA TRP A 444 -5.17 -1.38 6.05
C TRP A 444 -5.80 -0.45 7.09
N GLN A 445 -7.14 -0.43 7.18
CA GLN A 445 -7.82 0.13 8.35
C GLN A 445 -7.34 -0.60 9.61
N VAL A 446 -7.12 0.16 10.69
CA VAL A 446 -6.79 -0.41 12.00
C VAL A 446 -7.99 -1.21 12.51
N HIS A 447 -7.78 -2.50 12.73
CA HIS A 447 -8.80 -3.40 13.28
C HIS A 447 -8.85 -3.34 14.81
N ASP A 448 -9.93 -3.84 15.41
CA ASP A 448 -10.14 -3.84 16.86
C ASP A 448 -9.28 -4.87 17.61
N ASP A 449 -8.76 -5.87 16.91
CA ASP A 449 -7.79 -6.86 17.41
C ASP A 449 -6.32 -6.40 17.25
N GLU A 450 -6.09 -5.24 16.64
CA GLU A 450 -4.77 -4.61 16.51
C GLU A 450 -4.51 -3.55 17.58
N LEU A 451 -3.27 -3.05 17.62
CA LEU A 451 -2.85 -2.04 18.58
C LEU A 451 -3.58 -0.71 18.36
N GLN A 452 -4.36 -0.29 19.36
CA GLN A 452 -5.04 1.00 19.36
C GLN A 452 -4.08 2.08 19.88
N LEU A 453 -3.33 2.73 18.99
CA LEU A 453 -2.27 3.67 19.37
C LEU A 453 -2.78 5.08 19.75
N PHE A 454 -3.91 5.50 19.20
CA PHE A 454 -4.47 6.82 19.48
C PHE A 454 -5.22 6.82 20.82
N GLN A 455 -5.00 7.86 21.63
CA GLN A 455 -5.67 8.00 22.94
C GLN A 455 -7.20 8.08 22.84
N GLU A 456 -7.70 8.70 21.77
CA GLU A 456 -9.12 8.87 21.52
C GLU A 456 -9.50 8.18 20.21
N LYS A 457 -10.63 7.47 20.22
CA LYS A 457 -11.26 6.95 18.99
C LYS A 457 -12.00 8.08 18.29
N LYS A 458 -11.64 8.36 17.04
CA LYS A 458 -12.29 9.39 16.21
C LYS A 458 -12.58 8.83 14.82
N GLY A 459 -13.70 9.27 14.24
CA GLY A 459 -14.14 8.82 12.91
C GLY A 459 -14.60 7.35 12.90
N PRO A 460 -14.81 6.79 11.70
CA PRO A 460 -15.12 5.37 11.49
C PRO A 460 -14.05 4.46 12.10
N GLN A 461 -14.50 3.38 12.73
CA GLN A 461 -13.64 2.36 13.35
C GLN A 461 -14.10 0.99 12.85
N TYR A 462 -13.16 0.07 12.60
CA TYR A 462 -13.50 -1.28 12.14
C TYR A 462 -14.58 -1.92 13.03
N PRO A 463 -15.60 -2.61 12.47
CA PRO A 463 -15.78 -2.98 11.06
C PRO A 463 -16.49 -1.92 10.20
N GLN A 464 -16.71 -0.70 10.70
CA GLN A 464 -17.20 0.39 9.87
C GLN A 464 -16.06 0.85 8.95
N ALA A 465 -16.25 0.64 7.64
CA ALA A 465 -15.29 1.05 6.61
C ALA A 465 -14.93 2.55 6.72
N CYS A 466 -13.72 2.87 6.25
CA CYS A 466 -13.28 4.25 6.14
C CYS A 466 -14.26 5.06 5.28
N GLU A 467 -14.56 6.27 5.72
CA GLU A 467 -15.44 7.18 4.97
C GLU A 467 -14.69 7.68 3.73
N MET A 468 -15.23 7.39 2.54
CA MET A 468 -14.66 7.85 1.27
C MET A 468 -15.31 9.17 0.85
N PRO A 469 -14.59 10.09 0.18
CA PRO A 469 -15.17 11.33 -0.30
C PRO A 469 -16.27 11.02 -1.33
N VAL A 470 -17.37 11.78 -1.28
CA VAL A 470 -18.45 11.63 -2.25
C VAL A 470 -17.94 12.11 -3.61
N PRO A 471 -18.05 11.31 -4.70
CA PRO A 471 -17.70 11.75 -6.02
C PRO A 471 -18.54 12.98 -6.41
N LYS A 472 -17.92 14.16 -6.49
CA LYS A 472 -18.60 15.36 -7.02
C LYS A 472 -18.72 15.23 -8.53
N GLU A 473 -19.92 15.43 -9.05
CA GLU A 473 -20.15 15.65 -10.48
C GLU A 473 -19.18 16.73 -11.00
N LEU A 474 -18.53 16.47 -12.14
CA LEU A 474 -17.44 17.26 -12.74
C LEU A 474 -17.70 18.77 -12.88
N SER A 475 -18.95 19.21 -12.68
CA SER A 475 -19.38 20.62 -12.81
C SER A 475 -19.03 21.52 -11.62
N GLN A 476 -18.65 20.98 -10.45
CA GLN A 476 -18.46 21.79 -9.24
C GLN A 476 -17.01 21.90 -8.72
N ARG A 477 -16.06 21.13 -9.26
CA ARG A 477 -14.63 21.46 -9.09
C ARG A 477 -14.30 22.65 -9.98
N ARG A 478 -14.75 23.84 -9.56
CA ARG A 478 -14.21 25.10 -10.05
C ARG A 478 -12.71 25.09 -9.72
N LEU A 479 -11.90 24.65 -10.68
CA LEU A 479 -10.51 25.07 -10.93
C LEU A 479 -10.38 26.62 -11.10
N ALA A 480 -11.34 27.38 -10.60
CA ALA A 480 -11.45 28.83 -10.71
C ALA A 480 -11.13 29.53 -9.38
N GLU A 481 -10.54 28.84 -8.40
CA GLU A 481 -10.14 29.44 -7.11
C GLU A 481 -8.71 29.10 -6.65
N SER A 482 -7.90 28.37 -7.43
CA SER A 482 -6.45 28.38 -7.16
C SER A 482 -5.89 29.75 -7.52
N MET A 483 -5.50 30.54 -6.52
CA MET A 483 -4.72 31.76 -6.73
C MET A 483 -3.29 31.46 -7.18
N VAL A 484 -2.85 30.19 -7.11
CA VAL A 484 -1.50 29.75 -7.43
C VAL A 484 -1.46 29.14 -8.83
N SER A 485 -0.54 29.62 -9.65
CA SER A 485 -0.31 29.09 -11.00
C SER A 485 0.46 27.77 -10.95
N PHE A 486 0.31 26.91 -11.96
CA PHE A 486 1.12 25.69 -12.09
C PHE A 486 2.63 26.00 -12.08
N GLU A 487 3.04 27.10 -12.71
CA GLU A 487 4.46 27.48 -12.75
C GLU A 487 4.99 27.82 -11.35
N ASP A 488 4.23 28.57 -10.56
CA ASP A 488 4.63 28.91 -9.19
C ASP A 488 4.59 27.68 -8.27
N ALA A 489 3.60 26.80 -8.45
CA ALA A 489 3.54 25.53 -7.74
C ALA A 489 4.72 24.62 -8.09
N ALA A 490 5.06 24.46 -9.37
CA ALA A 490 6.19 23.66 -9.83
C ALA A 490 7.54 24.21 -9.33
N LYS A 491 7.67 25.55 -9.23
CA LYS A 491 8.83 26.20 -8.61
C LYS A 491 8.90 25.92 -7.11
N ALA A 492 7.78 26.01 -6.39
CA ALA A 492 7.72 25.69 -4.96
C ALA A 492 8.07 24.22 -4.67
N CYS A 493 7.64 23.31 -5.55
CA CYS A 493 7.91 21.87 -5.47
C CYS A 493 9.20 21.45 -6.17
N ALA A 494 10.12 22.37 -6.49
CA ALA A 494 11.29 22.06 -7.31
C ALA A 494 12.20 20.98 -6.69
N ASP A 495 12.37 21.03 -5.37
CA ASP A 495 13.27 20.19 -4.58
C ASP A 495 12.69 18.80 -4.22
N TRP A 496 11.44 18.53 -4.61
CA TRP A 496 10.83 17.21 -4.39
C TRP A 496 11.37 16.19 -5.39
N ASP A 497 11.48 14.94 -4.94
CA ASP A 497 11.78 13.78 -5.78
C ASP A 497 10.76 13.63 -6.89
N MET A 498 11.20 13.05 -8.01
CA MET A 498 10.41 12.97 -9.24
C MET A 498 9.09 12.23 -9.03
N GLU A 499 9.09 11.21 -8.17
CA GLU A 499 7.95 10.36 -7.87
C GLU A 499 6.86 11.10 -7.09
N SER A 500 7.23 12.07 -6.24
CA SER A 500 6.31 12.78 -5.34
C SER A 500 6.03 14.23 -5.78
N LYS A 501 6.70 14.71 -6.82
CA LYS A 501 6.64 16.11 -7.27
C LYS A 501 5.27 16.52 -7.79
N GLU A 502 4.61 15.66 -8.58
CA GLU A 502 3.27 15.96 -9.12
C GLU A 502 2.23 16.07 -8.01
N ALA A 503 2.32 15.20 -7.00
CA ALA A 503 1.52 15.26 -5.78
C ALA A 503 1.69 16.60 -5.05
N CYS A 504 2.93 17.04 -4.82
CA CYS A 504 3.20 18.37 -4.25
C CYS A 504 2.57 19.51 -5.07
N ILE A 505 2.70 19.48 -6.40
CA ILE A 505 2.15 20.52 -7.27
C ILE A 505 0.63 20.56 -7.15
N TYR A 506 0.00 19.38 -7.15
CA TYR A 506 -1.44 19.26 -6.98
C TYR A 506 -1.88 19.86 -5.63
N ASP A 507 -1.24 19.50 -4.52
CA ASP A 507 -1.54 20.02 -3.19
C ASP A 507 -1.43 21.54 -3.11
N VAL A 508 -0.34 22.10 -3.62
CA VAL A 508 -0.10 23.56 -3.64
C VAL A 508 -1.20 24.28 -4.43
N MET A 509 -1.62 23.71 -5.56
CA MET A 509 -2.69 24.28 -6.38
C MET A 509 -4.07 24.08 -5.74
N ALA A 510 -4.34 22.93 -5.13
CA ALA A 510 -5.61 22.60 -4.50
C ALA A 510 -5.84 23.44 -3.24
N THR A 511 -4.79 23.68 -2.47
CA THR A 511 -4.83 24.53 -1.26
C THR A 511 -4.70 26.02 -1.57
N GLY A 512 -4.12 26.38 -2.72
CA GLY A 512 -3.78 27.77 -3.06
C GLY A 512 -2.66 28.35 -2.18
N ASP A 513 -1.84 27.49 -1.56
CA ASP A 513 -0.79 27.87 -0.62
C ASP A 513 0.59 27.35 -1.08
N LEU A 514 1.48 28.26 -1.52
CA LEU A 514 2.84 27.93 -1.93
C LEU A 514 3.68 27.32 -0.79
N GLU A 515 3.37 27.65 0.46
CA GLU A 515 4.07 27.10 1.61
C GLU A 515 3.69 25.64 1.88
N MET A 516 2.61 25.12 1.28
CA MET A 516 2.22 23.71 1.37
C MET A 516 3.31 22.77 0.84
N ALA A 517 4.14 23.24 -0.12
CA ALA A 517 5.31 22.49 -0.58
C ALA A 517 6.30 22.15 0.55
N GLN A 518 6.27 22.86 1.68
CA GLN A 518 7.10 22.57 2.85
C GLN A 518 6.52 21.44 3.72
N GLY A 519 5.22 21.17 3.61
CA GLY A 519 4.46 20.23 4.43
C GLY A 519 4.75 18.76 4.16
N GLY A 520 5.21 18.42 2.94
CA GLY A 520 5.54 17.05 2.57
C GLY A 520 6.93 16.82 1.97
N ALA A 521 7.76 17.86 1.78
CA ALA A 521 9.10 17.69 1.19
C ALA A 521 9.88 16.61 1.97
N MET A 522 10.47 15.61 1.31
CA MET A 522 11.21 14.55 2.02
C MET A 522 12.57 15.00 2.55
#